data_AF-A0A2T8KQZ8-F1
#
_entry.id   AF-A0A2T8KQZ8-F1
#
_cell.length_a   1.000
_cell.length_b   1.000
_cell.length_c   1.000
_cell.angle_alpha   90.00
_cell.angle_beta   90.00
_cell.angle_gamma   90.00
#
_symmetry.space_group_name_H-M   'P 1'
#
loop_
_entity.id
_entity.type
_entity.pdbx_description
1 polymer ?
#
loop_
_entity_poly.entity_id
_entity_poly.type
_entity_poly.pdbx_seq_one_letter_code
_entity_poly.pdbx_strand_id
1 'polypeptide(L)'
;MHQLIKLHIRAINEAELLLLGDLTMKNPLEKLELVGRLSEGTLESPLFSTHGNQLQQIELSWCQLIESPAAELSGLSNLTELSDTEGSPS
;
A
#
# COMPACT_ATOMS: atom_id res chain seq x y z
N MET A 1 -0.23 -25.19 -5.81
CA MET A 1 -0.61 -24.12 -4.86
C MET A 1 -0.43 -22.81 -5.57
N HIS A 2 -1.46 -21.96 -5.63
CA HIS A 2 -1.35 -20.61 -6.21
C HIS A 2 -1.13 -19.62 -5.07
N GLN A 3 -0.01 -18.90 -5.12
CA GLN A 3 0.28 -17.80 -4.18
C GLN A 3 -0.21 -16.49 -4.80
N LEU A 4 -0.83 -15.64 -3.99
CA LEU A 4 -1.18 -14.29 -4.40
C LEU A 4 0.10 -13.45 -4.31
N ILE A 5 0.61 -13.01 -5.47
CA ILE A 5 1.86 -12.24 -5.57
C ILE A 5 1.58 -10.74 -5.56
N LYS A 6 0.43 -10.33 -6.12
CA LYS A 6 0.02 -8.95 -6.30
C LYS A 6 -1.36 -8.70 -5.70
N LEU A 7 -1.49 -7.61 -4.96
CA LEU A 7 -2.76 -7.08 -4.47
C LEU A 7 -2.97 -5.67 -5.02
N HIS A 8 -4.11 -5.43 -5.65
CA HIS A 8 -4.52 -4.11 -6.14
C HIS A 8 -5.83 -3.74 -5.46
N ILE A 9 -5.81 -2.65 -4.70
CA ILE A 9 -6.97 -2.11 -3.99
C ILE A 9 -7.23 -0.72 -4.56
N ARG A 10 -8.41 -0.54 -5.13
CA ARG A 10 -8.80 0.69 -5.80
C ARG A 10 -10.13 1.21 -5.28
N ALA A 11 -10.11 2.44 -4.80
CA ALA A 11 -11.27 3.25 -4.54
C ALA A 11 -11.96 3.64 -5.85
N ILE A 12 -13.24 3.98 -5.78
CA ILE A 12 -14.01 4.40 -6.95
C ILE A 12 -13.45 5.71 -7.51
N ASN A 13 -13.04 6.62 -6.62
CA ASN A 13 -12.48 7.93 -6.93
C ASN A 13 -11.46 8.39 -5.86
N GLU A 14 -10.81 9.53 -6.09
CA GLU A 14 -9.78 10.13 -5.22
C GLU A 14 -10.28 10.61 -3.86
N ALA A 15 -11.59 10.79 -3.67
CA ALA A 15 -12.17 11.25 -2.41
C ALA A 15 -12.47 10.10 -1.43
N GLU A 16 -12.51 8.86 -1.91
CA GLU A 16 -12.85 7.69 -1.11
C GLU A 16 -11.62 7.13 -0.38
N LEU A 17 -11.84 6.81 0.90
CA LEU A 17 -10.80 6.30 1.80
C LEU A 17 -10.58 4.80 1.60
N LEU A 18 -9.32 4.39 1.50
CA LEU A 18 -8.91 3.00 1.59
C LEU A 18 -8.83 2.59 3.06
N LEU A 19 -9.67 1.63 3.45
CA LEU A 19 -9.72 1.10 4.82
C LEU A 19 -8.94 -0.21 4.88
N LEU A 20 -7.65 -0.14 5.26
CA LEU A 20 -6.76 -1.31 5.36
C LEU A 20 -6.47 -1.75 6.80
N GLY A 21 -7.01 -1.07 7.82
CA GLY A 21 -6.64 -1.27 9.22
C GLY A 21 -6.71 -2.73 9.72
N ASP A 22 -7.68 -3.49 9.23
CA ASP A 22 -7.87 -4.91 9.61
C ASP A 22 -7.39 -5.90 8.52
N LEU A 23 -6.80 -5.40 7.43
CA LEU A 23 -6.38 -6.24 6.32
C LEU A 23 -5.18 -7.08 6.73
N THR A 24 -5.38 -8.39 6.76
CA THR A 24 -4.35 -9.38 7.03
C THR A 24 -4.17 -10.30 5.83
N MET A 25 -2.93 -10.70 5.57
CA MET A 25 -2.57 -11.58 4.48
C MET A 25 -1.96 -12.86 5.04
N LYS A 26 -2.45 -14.03 4.60
CA LYS A 26 -1.88 -15.34 5.00
C LYS A 26 -0.60 -15.69 4.23
N ASN A 27 -0.39 -15.05 3.08
CA ASN A 27 0.78 -15.26 2.23
C ASN A 27 1.46 -13.90 1.99
N PRO A 28 2.79 -13.87 1.86
CA PRO A 28 3.49 -12.65 1.50
C PRO A 28 3.09 -12.15 0.11
N LEU A 29 3.03 -10.83 -0.04
CA LEU A 29 2.86 -10.14 -1.32
C LEU A 29 4.22 -9.61 -1.76
N GLU A 30 4.46 -9.64 -3.07
CA GLU A 30 5.62 -8.97 -3.69
C GLU A 30 5.25 -7.57 -4.19
N LYS A 31 4.01 -7.40 -4.70
CA LYS A 31 3.50 -6.12 -5.21
C LYS A 31 2.20 -5.68 -4.51
N LEU A 32 2.16 -4.43 -4.09
CA LEU A 32 0.97 -3.76 -3.57
C LEU A 32 0.67 -2.49 -4.37
N GLU A 33 -0.56 -2.38 -4.89
CA GLU A 33 -1.06 -1.19 -5.58
C GLU A 33 -2.25 -0.63 -4.78
N LEU A 34 -2.11 0.62 -4.30
CA LEU A 34 -3.14 1.34 -3.57
C LEU A 34 -3.57 2.57 -4.37
N VAL A 35 -4.82 2.58 -4.80
CA VAL A 35 -5.41 3.69 -5.55
C VAL A 35 -6.56 4.27 -4.74
N GLY A 36 -6.37 5.42 -4.11
CA GLY A 36 -7.37 6.07 -3.26
C GLY A 36 -6.74 6.72 -2.03
N ARG A 37 -7.53 7.51 -1.31
CA ARG A 37 -7.06 8.31 -0.18
C ARG A 37 -6.72 7.40 1.00
N LEU A 38 -5.55 7.59 1.61
CA LEU A 38 -5.19 6.83 2.80
C LEU A 38 -5.68 7.58 4.05
N SER A 39 -6.25 6.86 5.02
CA SER A 39 -6.49 7.42 6.35
C SER A 39 -5.20 7.40 7.16
N GLU A 40 -5.14 8.22 8.22
CA GLU A 40 -4.13 8.08 9.26
C GLU A 40 -4.07 6.63 9.78
N GLY A 41 -2.87 6.13 10.04
CA GLY A 41 -2.64 4.74 10.48
C GLY A 41 -2.82 3.67 9.39
N THR A 42 -3.13 4.01 8.13
CA THR A 42 -3.28 2.99 7.07
C THR A 42 -2.01 2.17 6.86
N LEU A 43 -0.84 2.81 6.98
CA LEU A 43 0.46 2.15 6.86
C LEU A 43 0.88 1.37 8.12
N GLU A 44 0.13 1.51 9.22
CA GLU A 44 0.29 0.71 10.45
C GLU A 44 -0.47 -0.63 10.38
N SER A 45 -1.20 -0.85 9.28
CA SER A 45 -1.95 -2.08 9.04
C SER A 45 -1.08 -3.34 9.26
N PRO A 46 -1.66 -4.43 9.79
CA PRO A 46 -1.00 -5.74 9.87
C PRO A 46 -0.41 -6.24 8.55
N LEU A 47 -0.91 -5.73 7.42
CA LEU A 47 -0.36 -5.97 6.09
C LEU A 47 1.15 -5.69 6.01
N PHE A 48 1.59 -4.56 6.58
CA PHE A 48 2.98 -4.10 6.53
C PHE A 48 3.84 -4.72 7.62
N SER A 49 3.27 -5.01 8.81
CA SER A 49 4.05 -5.58 9.92
C SER A 49 4.23 -7.11 9.86
N THR A 50 3.27 -7.85 9.30
CA THR A 50 3.32 -9.34 9.30
C THR A 50 4.21 -9.89 8.19
N HIS A 51 4.14 -9.30 6.99
CA HIS A 51 4.85 -9.78 5.80
C HIS A 51 5.48 -8.67 4.96
N GLY A 52 5.59 -7.44 5.49
CA GLY A 52 6.12 -6.30 4.74
C GLY A 52 7.55 -6.50 4.23
N ASN A 53 8.36 -7.33 4.89
CA ASN A 53 9.70 -7.68 4.43
C ASN A 53 9.74 -8.47 3.11
N GLN A 54 8.60 -8.85 2.54
CA GLN A 54 8.53 -9.48 1.21
C GLN A 54 8.00 -8.55 0.13
N LEU A 55 7.46 -7.37 0.51
CA LEU A 55 7.05 -6.35 -0.45
C LEU A 55 8.28 -5.79 -1.14
N GLN A 56 8.29 -5.90 -2.47
CA GLN A 56 9.34 -5.39 -3.34
C GLN A 56 8.91 -4.13 -4.06
N GLN A 57 7.61 -4.01 -4.33
CA GLN A 57 7.02 -2.90 -5.08
C GLN A 57 5.77 -2.36 -4.40
N ILE A 58 5.74 -1.05 -4.19
CA ILE A 58 4.55 -0.31 -3.75
C ILE A 58 4.25 0.79 -4.77
N GLU A 59 3.01 0.80 -5.24
CA GLU A 59 2.48 1.83 -6.14
C GLU A 59 1.32 2.54 -5.45
N LEU A 60 1.45 3.85 -5.30
CA LEU A 60 0.50 4.73 -4.67
C LEU A 60 -0.10 5.66 -5.73
N SER A 61 -1.42 5.78 -5.73
CA SER A 61 -2.15 6.74 -6.56
C SER A 61 -3.28 7.36 -5.74
N TRP A 62 -3.49 8.67 -5.86
CA TRP A 62 -4.53 9.40 -5.11
C TRP A 62 -4.41 9.27 -3.57
N CYS A 63 -3.23 8.94 -3.05
CA CYS A 63 -3.07 8.63 -1.63
C CYS A 63 -3.08 9.86 -0.72
N GLN A 64 -2.89 11.08 -1.26
CA GLN A 64 -2.94 12.35 -0.52
C GLN A 64 -2.16 12.29 0.80
N LEU A 65 -0.93 11.80 0.73
CA LEU A 65 -0.05 11.65 1.89
C LEU A 65 0.21 13.02 2.52
N ILE A 66 -0.37 13.25 3.70
CA ILE A 66 -0.21 14.51 4.46
C ILE A 66 1.20 14.60 5.05
N GLU A 67 1.79 13.45 5.39
CA GLU A 67 3.14 13.31 5.92
C GLU A 67 3.96 12.36 5.04
N SER A 68 5.29 12.49 5.12
CA SER A 68 6.19 11.59 4.39
C SER A 68 6.04 10.17 4.95
N PRO A 69 5.67 9.17 4.12
CA PRO A 69 5.51 7.78 4.57
C PRO A 69 6.85 7.09 4.84
N ALA A 70 7.97 7.84 4.84
CA ALA A 70 9.32 7.27 4.92
C ALA A 70 9.57 6.50 6.22
N ALA A 71 8.94 6.90 7.33
CA ALA A 71 9.11 6.23 8.62
C ALA A 71 8.44 4.86 8.61
N GLU A 72 7.22 4.77 8.12
CA GLU A 72 6.42 3.54 8.05
C GLU A 72 6.97 2.58 7.00
N LEU A 73 7.45 3.12 5.88
CA LEU A 73 8.06 2.33 4.81
C LEU A 73 9.50 1.92 5.12
N SER A 74 10.18 2.56 6.08
CA SER A 74 11.56 2.18 6.46
C SER A 74 11.70 0.75 6.98
N GLY A 75 10.62 0.18 7.50
CA GLY A 75 10.56 -1.21 7.95
C GLY A 75 10.50 -2.24 6.82
N LEU A 76 10.23 -1.83 5.58
CA LEU A 76 10.06 -2.71 4.43
C LEU A 76 11.42 -3.01 3.78
N SER A 77 12.21 -3.89 4.41
CA SER A 77 13.62 -4.10 4.04
C SER A 77 13.87 -4.53 2.60
N ASN A 78 12.88 -5.13 1.93
CA ASN A 78 12.99 -5.63 0.56
C ASN A 78 12.35 -4.68 -0.47
N LEU A 79 11.87 -3.51 -0.04
CA LEU A 79 11.26 -2.54 -0.95
C LEU A 79 12.33 -1.99 -1.91
N THR A 80 12.20 -2.36 -3.18
CA THR A 80 13.10 -1.92 -4.26
C THR A 80 12.51 -0.80 -5.11
N GLU A 81 11.18 -0.65 -5.07
CA GLU A 81 10.46 0.33 -5.89
C GLU A 81 9.29 0.93 -5.10
N LEU A 82 9.27 2.26 -5.05
CA LEU A 82 8.16 3.06 -4.56
C LEU A 82 7.80 4.07 -5.65
N SER A 83 6.58 3.98 -6.16
CA SER A 83 6.03 4.97 -7.09
C SER A 83 4.84 5.67 -6.45
N ASP A 84 4.80 6.99 -6.60
CA ASP A 84 3.64 7.81 -6.27
C ASP A 84 3.22 8.55 -7.54
N THR A 85 1.97 8.38 -7.91
CA THR A 85 1.37 9.02 -9.08
C THR A 85 0.26 9.92 -8.60
N GLU A 86 0.51 11.24 -8.67
CA GLU A 86 -0.52 12.27 -8.69
C GLU A 86 -1.46 11.89 -9.84
N GLY A 87 -2.61 11.31 -9.52
CA GLY A 87 -3.40 10.67 -10.56
C GLY A 87 -3.88 11.72 -11.55
N SER A 88 -3.55 11.50 -12.82
CA SER A 88 -3.94 12.40 -13.90
C SER A 88 -5.47 12.58 -13.90
N PRO A 89 -5.98 13.82 -13.97
CA PRO A 89 -7.40 14.06 -14.12
C PRO A 89 -7.81 13.45 -15.48
N SER A 90 -8.68 12.45 -15.41
CA SER A 90 -9.28 11.81 -16.59
C SER A 90 -10.47 12.63 -17.08
#